data_AF-A0A843E306-F1
#
_entry.id   AF-A0A843E306-F1
#
_cell.length_a   1.000
_cell.length_b   1.000
_cell.length_c   1.000
_cell.angle_alpha   90.00
_cell.angle_beta   90.00
_cell.angle_gamma   90.00
#
_symmetry.space_group_name_H-M   'P 1'
#
loop_
_entity.id
_entity.type
_entity.pdbx_description
1 polymer ?
#
loop_
_entity_poly.entity_id
_entity_poly.type
_entity_poly.pdbx_seq_one_letter_code
_entity_poly.pdbx_strand_id
1 'polypeptide(L)'
;MKSWEFTKIEGNKIKIDSWLSDTMGLVDGGCIYSTLFKYPEDGPKRYELILSMYPQENFRTLAQVTVFADDVPGSTVQSAKFLTDQKIRILNSVSLTGISDTTIIWNILADLNFAGEGELIKERFQELKEAGDASVDKIRHVSIKPANIGRIFREKTDLGSLKTELRKGAPVTYSDGYFDLSAEYGDILTDVDGQEAMVTLDPGSWLVSIVIFKPNTNLVKINMNVPDCMGSIDSALSLLAEEGINLISVFTKVMISYQTMDIEVVADLKNSKIGIEELKSKLPEHLAKQNGTFELKSIQAL
;
A
#
# COMPACT_ATOMS: atom_id res chain seq x y z
N MET A 1 -2.94 8.61 -5.49
CA MET A 1 -3.03 9.06 -4.09
C MET A 1 -1.67 8.83 -3.46
N LYS A 2 -1.09 9.80 -2.74
CA LYS A 2 0.19 9.58 -2.04
C LYS A 2 -0.02 8.40 -1.10
N SER A 3 0.88 7.42 -1.15
CA SER A 3 0.71 6.16 -0.43
C SER A 3 1.82 5.92 0.59
N TRP A 4 2.63 6.93 0.91
CA TRP A 4 3.74 6.76 1.85
C TRP A 4 4.13 8.06 2.56
N GLU A 5 4.76 7.93 3.73
CA GLU A 5 5.30 9.02 4.56
C GLU A 5 6.56 8.59 5.33
N PHE A 6 7.32 9.56 5.83
CA PHE A 6 8.36 9.32 6.82
C PHE A 6 7.87 9.70 8.20
N THR A 7 8.22 8.88 9.18
CA THR A 7 8.02 9.18 10.58
C THR A 7 9.27 8.78 11.35
N LYS A 8 9.49 9.46 12.46
CA LYS A 8 10.52 9.09 13.42
C LYS A 8 9.98 8.09 14.43
N ILE A 9 10.81 7.14 14.84
CA ILE A 9 10.52 6.23 15.94
C ILE A 9 10.84 6.95 17.25
N GLU A 10 9.88 7.02 18.16
CA GLU A 10 9.98 7.74 19.44
C GLU A 10 9.74 6.78 20.61
N GLY A 11 10.77 6.44 21.37
CA GLY A 11 10.65 5.59 22.56
C GLY A 11 10.03 4.22 22.27
N ASN A 12 10.38 3.61 21.13
CA ASN A 12 9.79 2.37 20.58
C ASN A 12 8.35 2.50 20.10
N LYS A 13 7.85 3.71 19.86
CA LYS A 13 6.54 3.92 19.26
C LYS A 13 6.69 4.51 17.87
N ILE A 14 5.81 4.10 16.97
CA ILE A 14 5.71 4.65 15.63
C ILE A 14 4.40 5.40 15.53
N LYS A 15 4.48 6.70 15.22
CA LYS A 15 3.31 7.49 14.89
C LYS A 15 2.82 7.12 13.50
N ILE A 16 1.52 6.93 13.36
CA ILE A 16 0.86 6.80 12.06
C ILE A 16 -0.08 7.99 11.93
N ASP A 17 0.17 8.84 10.93
CA ASP A 17 -0.59 10.07 10.75
C ASP A 17 -2.09 9.79 10.51
N SER A 18 -2.93 10.72 10.96
CA SER A 18 -4.38 10.50 11.04
C SER A 18 -5.02 10.18 9.68
N TRP A 19 -4.53 10.79 8.60
CA TRP A 19 -5.04 10.51 7.27
C TRP A 19 -4.70 9.07 6.82
N LEU A 20 -3.52 8.55 7.20
CA LEU A 20 -3.12 7.17 6.92
C LEU A 20 -3.98 6.21 7.72
N SER A 21 -4.12 6.48 9.02
CA SER A 21 -4.90 5.62 9.91
C SER A 21 -6.36 5.56 9.48
N ASP A 22 -6.96 6.71 9.13
CA ASP A 22 -8.35 6.78 8.64
C ASP A 22 -8.54 6.03 7.33
N THR A 23 -7.61 6.17 6.37
CA THR A 23 -7.67 5.48 5.08
C THR A 23 -7.63 3.96 5.23
N MET A 24 -6.93 3.48 6.25
CA MET A 24 -6.67 2.05 6.46
C MET A 24 -7.56 1.42 7.53
N GLY A 25 -8.44 2.21 8.16
CA GLY A 25 -9.30 1.75 9.25
C GLY A 25 -8.54 1.43 10.53
N LEU A 26 -7.36 2.02 10.75
CA LEU A 26 -6.66 1.96 12.03
C LEU A 26 -7.34 2.98 12.96
N VAL A 27 -8.19 2.48 13.86
CA VAL A 27 -8.97 3.32 14.79
C VAL A 27 -8.41 3.16 16.19
N ASP A 28 -8.31 4.26 16.94
CA ASP A 28 -7.90 4.23 18.35
C ASP A 28 -8.81 3.29 19.16
N GLY A 29 -8.18 2.47 20.01
CA GLY A 29 -8.83 1.37 20.73
C GLY A 29 -8.99 0.08 19.91
N GLY A 30 -8.69 0.10 18.62
CA GLY A 30 -8.64 -1.08 17.77
C GLY A 30 -7.42 -1.97 18.04
N CYS A 31 -7.54 -3.26 17.73
CA CYS A 31 -6.43 -4.21 17.81
C CYS A 31 -5.73 -4.35 16.46
N ILE A 32 -4.42 -4.11 16.45
CA ILE A 32 -3.57 -4.25 15.26
C ILE A 32 -2.75 -5.54 15.38
N TYR A 33 -2.88 -6.39 14.38
CA TYR A 33 -2.02 -7.55 14.15
C TYR A 33 -0.79 -7.13 13.39
N SER A 34 0.37 -7.69 13.74
CA SER A 34 1.63 -7.32 13.12
C SER A 34 2.54 -8.50 12.83
N THR A 35 3.34 -8.37 11.76
CA THR A 35 4.41 -9.31 11.45
C THR A 35 5.69 -8.56 11.16
N LEU A 36 6.76 -8.91 11.86
CA LEU A 36 8.09 -8.36 11.66
C LEU A 36 8.90 -9.26 10.72
N PHE A 37 9.53 -8.61 9.74
CA PHE A 37 10.45 -9.22 8.81
C PHE A 37 11.82 -8.59 8.90
N LYS A 38 12.86 -9.37 8.65
CA LYS A 38 14.23 -8.89 8.44
C LYS A 38 14.58 -8.95 6.95
N TYR A 39 15.08 -7.85 6.41
CA TYR A 39 15.65 -7.82 5.07
C TYR A 39 17.05 -8.44 5.03
N PRO A 40 17.52 -8.93 3.88
CA PRO A 40 18.90 -9.34 3.68
C PRO A 40 19.93 -8.26 4.03
N GLU A 41 21.19 -8.67 4.17
CA GLU A 41 22.30 -7.75 4.46
C GLU A 41 22.58 -6.78 3.30
N ASP A 42 22.18 -7.13 2.07
CA ASP A 42 22.25 -6.24 0.92
C ASP A 42 21.10 -5.22 0.91
N GLY A 43 21.39 -4.00 0.44
CA GLY A 43 20.41 -2.91 0.31
C GLY A 43 20.18 -2.07 1.58
N PRO A 44 19.32 -1.03 1.51
CA PRO A 44 19.16 -0.04 2.58
C PRO A 44 18.21 -0.46 3.70
N LYS A 45 17.27 -1.36 3.42
CA LYS A 45 16.22 -1.73 4.37
C LYS A 45 16.76 -2.74 5.39
N ARG A 46 16.37 -2.60 6.65
CA ARG A 46 16.78 -3.50 7.75
C ARG A 46 15.61 -4.37 8.19
N TYR A 47 14.49 -3.75 8.52
CA TYR A 47 13.28 -4.45 8.94
C TYR A 47 12.06 -3.92 8.19
N GLU A 48 11.02 -4.75 8.14
CA GLU A 48 9.69 -4.34 7.72
C GLU A 48 8.68 -4.87 8.73
N LEU A 49 7.84 -3.97 9.24
CA LEU A 49 6.69 -4.32 10.05
C LEU A 49 5.44 -4.18 9.19
N ILE A 50 4.70 -5.28 9.02
CA ILE A 50 3.40 -5.25 8.35
C ILE A 50 2.33 -5.18 9.43
N LEU A 51 1.46 -4.17 9.36
CA LEU A 51 0.33 -3.96 10.25
C LEU A 51 -0.98 -4.23 9.52
N SER A 52 -1.92 -4.87 10.21
CA SER A 52 -3.27 -5.15 9.73
C SER A 52 -4.28 -5.13 10.86
N MET A 53 -5.52 -4.75 10.57
CA MET A 53 -6.65 -4.96 11.50
C MET A 53 -7.11 -6.43 11.52
N TYR A 54 -6.54 -7.28 10.65
CA TYR A 54 -6.97 -8.68 10.48
C TYR A 54 -5.91 -9.66 10.96
N PRO A 55 -6.34 -10.78 11.57
CA PRO A 55 -5.43 -11.86 11.93
C PRO A 55 -4.63 -12.37 10.74
N GLN A 56 -3.34 -12.61 10.96
CA GLN A 56 -2.42 -13.03 9.89
C GLN A 56 -2.77 -14.41 9.31
N GLU A 57 -3.50 -15.23 10.08
CA GLU A 57 -3.98 -16.55 9.68
C GLU A 57 -5.05 -16.47 8.58
N ASN A 58 -5.82 -15.39 8.54
CA ASN A 58 -6.94 -15.21 7.61
C ASN A 58 -6.51 -14.61 6.28
N PHE A 59 -5.25 -14.23 6.10
CA PHE A 59 -4.77 -13.56 4.87
C PHE A 59 -4.99 -14.37 3.58
N ARG A 60 -5.20 -15.69 3.67
CA ARG A 60 -5.50 -16.55 2.52
C ARG A 60 -6.99 -16.57 2.14
N THR A 61 -7.87 -16.18 3.05
CA THR A 61 -9.33 -16.17 2.87
C THR A 61 -9.88 -14.76 2.64
N LEU A 62 -9.09 -13.72 2.89
CA LEU A 62 -9.44 -12.35 2.55
C LEU A 62 -9.66 -12.17 1.03
N ALA A 63 -10.75 -11.49 0.68
CA ALA A 63 -11.13 -11.21 -0.70
C ALA A 63 -11.70 -9.79 -0.86
N GLN A 64 -11.40 -9.18 -1.99
CA GLN A 64 -12.05 -7.97 -2.47
C GLN A 64 -13.33 -8.36 -3.22
N VAL A 65 -14.47 -7.98 -2.67
CA VAL A 65 -15.80 -8.15 -3.24
C VAL A 65 -16.29 -6.79 -3.75
N THR A 66 -16.60 -6.69 -5.04
CA THR A 66 -17.23 -5.50 -5.63
C THR A 66 -18.63 -5.86 -6.09
N VAL A 67 -19.63 -5.20 -5.53
CA VAL A 67 -21.03 -5.33 -5.95
C VAL A 67 -21.43 -4.12 -6.80
N PHE A 68 -21.93 -4.38 -8.00
CA PHE A 68 -22.53 -3.39 -8.88
C PHE A 68 -24.04 -3.55 -8.78
N ALA A 69 -24.73 -2.57 -8.21
CA ALA A 69 -26.17 -2.61 -8.01
C ALA A 69 -26.85 -1.41 -8.65
N ASP A 70 -28.13 -1.53 -8.97
CA ASP A 70 -28.95 -0.42 -9.45
C ASP A 70 -29.00 0.71 -8.42
N ASP A 71 -28.96 1.96 -8.88
CA ASP A 71 -29.16 3.11 -7.99
C ASP A 71 -30.66 3.35 -7.71
N VAL A 72 -31.27 2.43 -6.97
CA VAL A 72 -32.70 2.46 -6.60
C VAL A 72 -32.91 2.02 -5.15
N PRO A 73 -34.07 2.35 -4.53
CA PRO A 73 -34.36 1.94 -3.17
C PRO A 73 -34.24 0.43 -2.93
N GLY A 74 -33.48 0.08 -1.90
CA GLY A 74 -33.29 -1.30 -1.44
C GLY A 74 -32.17 -2.09 -2.13
N SER A 75 -31.45 -1.52 -3.10
CA SER A 75 -30.33 -2.20 -3.78
C SER A 75 -29.20 -2.60 -2.84
N THR A 76 -28.77 -1.71 -1.94
CA THR A 76 -27.75 -2.02 -0.93
C THR A 76 -28.24 -3.06 0.07
N VAL A 77 -29.52 -3.01 0.45
CA VAL A 77 -30.13 -3.99 1.37
C VAL A 77 -30.16 -5.37 0.72
N GLN A 78 -30.57 -5.47 -0.54
CA GLN A 78 -30.55 -6.72 -1.28
C GLN A 78 -29.12 -7.26 -1.45
N SER A 79 -28.18 -6.37 -1.76
CA SER A 79 -26.75 -6.72 -1.88
C SER A 79 -26.21 -7.28 -0.55
N ALA A 80 -26.48 -6.60 0.57
CA ALA A 80 -26.08 -7.07 1.90
C ALA A 80 -26.73 -8.41 2.27
N LYS A 81 -28.01 -8.60 1.91
CA LYS A 81 -28.71 -9.87 2.10
C LYS A 81 -28.09 -10.99 1.28
N PHE A 82 -27.82 -10.77 -0.01
CA PHE A 82 -27.15 -11.74 -0.86
C PHE A 82 -25.80 -12.17 -0.25
N LEU A 83 -24.95 -11.21 0.13
CA LEU A 83 -23.66 -11.51 0.79
C LEU A 83 -23.84 -12.31 2.09
N THR A 84 -24.84 -11.97 2.90
CA THR A 84 -25.19 -12.68 4.14
C THR A 84 -25.64 -14.12 3.86
N ASP A 85 -26.49 -14.32 2.85
CA ASP A 85 -26.98 -15.64 2.45
C ASP A 85 -25.83 -16.52 1.92
N GLN A 86 -24.79 -15.91 1.32
CA GLN A 86 -23.52 -16.57 0.96
C GLN A 86 -22.54 -16.72 2.12
N LYS A 87 -22.92 -16.33 3.35
CA LYS A 87 -22.09 -16.38 4.57
C LYS A 87 -20.78 -15.58 4.46
N ILE A 88 -20.77 -14.52 3.64
CA ILE A 88 -19.61 -13.65 3.48
C ILE A 88 -19.55 -12.69 4.67
N ARG A 89 -18.42 -12.67 5.38
CA ARG A 89 -18.21 -11.72 6.48
C ARG A 89 -17.62 -10.44 5.94
N ILE A 90 -18.42 -9.37 5.95
CA ILE A 90 -17.95 -8.02 5.60
C ILE A 90 -16.99 -7.53 6.69
N LEU A 91 -15.81 -7.05 6.28
CA LEU A 91 -14.79 -6.54 7.18
C LEU A 91 -14.71 -5.01 7.10
N ASN A 92 -14.37 -4.49 5.92
CA ASN A 92 -14.34 -3.06 5.61
C ASN A 92 -15.05 -2.83 4.28
N SER A 93 -15.61 -1.64 4.07
CA SER A 93 -16.21 -1.34 2.79
C SER A 93 -16.26 0.16 2.50
N VAL A 94 -16.27 0.49 1.22
CA VAL A 94 -16.54 1.85 0.74
C VAL A 94 -17.54 1.76 -0.41
N SER A 95 -18.63 2.52 -0.31
CA SER A 95 -19.60 2.69 -1.39
C SER A 95 -19.20 3.89 -2.23
N LEU A 96 -19.01 3.68 -3.52
CA LEU A 96 -18.82 4.73 -4.51
C LEU A 96 -20.17 4.99 -5.18
N THR A 97 -20.82 6.08 -4.76
CA THR A 97 -22.03 6.62 -5.37
C THR A 97 -21.66 7.82 -6.24
N GLY A 98 -22.18 7.90 -7.48
CA GLY A 98 -22.19 9.17 -8.21
C GLY A 98 -21.20 9.37 -9.36
N ILE A 99 -20.60 8.31 -9.94
CA ILE A 99 -19.94 8.45 -11.26
C ILE A 99 -20.93 8.11 -12.41
N SER A 100 -22.04 7.43 -12.10
CA SER A 100 -23.19 7.28 -12.99
C SER A 100 -24.46 7.24 -12.16
N ASP A 101 -25.49 8.01 -12.50
CA ASP A 101 -26.82 8.04 -11.82
C ASP A 101 -27.61 6.72 -11.95
N THR A 102 -26.95 5.64 -12.38
CA THR A 102 -27.58 4.37 -12.70
C THR A 102 -27.01 3.20 -11.93
N THR A 103 -25.85 3.33 -11.29
CA THR A 103 -25.16 2.22 -10.62
C THR A 103 -24.48 2.65 -9.33
N ILE A 104 -24.75 1.93 -8.25
CA ILE A 104 -23.98 1.95 -7.01
C ILE A 104 -22.87 0.91 -7.13
N ILE A 105 -21.62 1.32 -6.91
CA ILE A 105 -20.48 0.40 -6.82
C ILE A 105 -20.07 0.29 -5.36
N TRP A 106 -20.21 -0.89 -4.78
CA TRP A 106 -19.84 -1.16 -3.39
C TRP A 106 -18.60 -2.05 -3.35
N ASN A 107 -17.47 -1.47 -2.93
CA ASN A 107 -16.21 -2.20 -2.74
C ASN A 107 -16.08 -2.64 -1.29
N ILE A 108 -15.80 -3.92 -1.09
CA ILE A 108 -15.84 -4.58 0.20
C ILE A 108 -14.59 -5.45 0.35
N LEU A 109 -13.87 -5.29 1.45
CA LEU A 109 -12.97 -6.33 1.93
C LEU A 109 -13.79 -7.31 2.79
N ALA A 110 -13.72 -8.58 2.46
CA ALA A 110 -14.46 -9.63 3.15
C ALA A 110 -13.56 -10.81 3.52
N ASP A 111 -13.97 -11.54 4.56
CA ASP A 111 -13.43 -12.85 4.89
C ASP A 111 -14.33 -13.94 4.28
N LEU A 112 -13.73 -14.81 3.47
CA LEU A 112 -14.37 -16.00 2.92
C LEU A 112 -14.14 -17.19 3.85
N ASN A 113 -14.93 -18.25 3.70
CA ASN A 113 -14.77 -19.47 4.50
C ASN A 113 -13.50 -20.24 4.11
N PHE A 114 -13.11 -20.21 2.83
CA PHE A 114 -11.90 -20.85 2.32
C PHE A 114 -11.41 -20.21 1.02
N ALA A 115 -10.14 -20.43 0.71
CA ALA A 115 -9.54 -19.95 -0.54
C ALA A 115 -10.21 -20.61 -1.76
N GLY A 116 -10.73 -19.79 -2.68
CA GLY A 116 -11.42 -20.25 -3.89
C GLY A 116 -12.95 -20.22 -3.82
N GLU A 117 -13.54 -20.01 -2.64
CA GLU A 117 -15.01 -19.89 -2.47
C GLU A 117 -15.64 -18.81 -3.37
N GLY A 118 -14.87 -17.76 -3.70
CA GLY A 118 -15.32 -16.67 -4.56
C GLY A 118 -15.82 -17.12 -5.94
N GLU A 119 -15.30 -18.20 -6.53
CA GLU A 119 -15.80 -18.71 -7.81
C GLU A 119 -17.18 -19.37 -7.65
N LEU A 120 -17.37 -20.14 -6.58
CA LEU A 120 -18.67 -20.77 -6.28
C LEU A 120 -19.76 -19.72 -6.06
N ILE A 121 -19.43 -18.61 -5.37
CA ILE A 121 -20.36 -17.50 -5.15
C ILE A 121 -20.74 -16.82 -6.46
N LYS A 122 -19.79 -16.64 -7.39
CA LYS A 122 -20.06 -16.07 -8.71
C LYS A 122 -20.96 -16.97 -9.55
N GLU A 123 -20.67 -18.27 -9.57
CA GLU A 123 -21.50 -19.27 -10.24
C GLU A 123 -22.93 -19.23 -9.68
N ARG A 124 -23.07 -19.24 -8.35
CA ARG A 124 -24.37 -19.17 -7.69
C ARG A 124 -25.14 -17.89 -8.00
N PHE A 125 -24.45 -16.74 -8.01
CA PHE A 125 -25.05 -15.48 -8.42
C PHE A 125 -25.58 -15.54 -9.85
N GLN A 126 -24.79 -16.09 -10.77
CA GLN A 126 -25.16 -16.19 -12.18
C GLN A 126 -26.37 -17.10 -12.37
N GLU A 127 -26.43 -18.25 -11.68
CA GLU A 127 -27.62 -19.13 -11.67
C GLU A 127 -28.88 -18.38 -11.25
N LEU A 128 -28.81 -17.60 -10.16
CA LEU A 128 -29.94 -16.81 -9.66
C LEU A 128 -30.36 -15.72 -10.65
N LYS A 129 -29.39 -15.06 -11.31
CA LYS A 129 -29.69 -14.05 -12.35
C LYS A 129 -30.35 -14.66 -13.58
N GLU A 130 -29.89 -15.81 -14.04
CA GLU A 130 -30.47 -16.53 -15.19
C GLU A 130 -31.87 -17.05 -14.89
N ALA A 131 -32.13 -17.45 -13.65
CA ALA A 131 -33.45 -17.85 -13.19
C ALA A 131 -34.43 -16.67 -12.98
N GLY A 132 -33.96 -15.41 -13.07
CA GLY A 132 -34.78 -14.23 -12.79
C GLY A 132 -35.20 -14.12 -11.32
N ASP A 133 -34.36 -14.60 -10.40
CA ASP A 133 -34.68 -14.62 -8.97
C ASP A 133 -34.74 -13.18 -8.38
N ALA A 134 -35.85 -12.86 -7.72
CA ALA A 134 -36.09 -11.54 -7.13
C ALA A 134 -35.15 -11.19 -5.97
N SER A 135 -34.38 -12.15 -5.45
CA SER A 135 -33.36 -11.89 -4.41
C SER A 135 -32.10 -11.21 -4.94
N VAL A 136 -31.89 -11.16 -6.26
CA VAL A 136 -30.70 -10.58 -6.90
C VAL A 136 -31.06 -9.67 -8.10
N ASP A 137 -32.32 -9.29 -8.25
CA ASP A 137 -32.81 -8.54 -9.41
C ASP A 137 -32.12 -7.18 -9.56
N LYS A 138 -31.88 -6.46 -8.45
CA LYS A 138 -31.22 -5.14 -8.40
C LYS A 138 -29.69 -5.21 -8.40
N ILE A 139 -29.11 -6.42 -8.37
CA ILE A 139 -27.66 -6.62 -8.46
C ILE A 139 -27.31 -6.90 -9.91
N ARG A 140 -26.49 -6.05 -10.53
CA ARG A 140 -26.06 -6.20 -11.92
C ARG A 140 -24.91 -7.18 -12.05
N HIS A 141 -23.92 -7.06 -11.16
CA HIS A 141 -22.70 -7.85 -11.22
C HIS A 141 -22.05 -7.95 -9.85
N VAL A 142 -21.40 -9.09 -9.59
CA VAL A 142 -20.55 -9.30 -8.40
C VAL A 142 -19.18 -9.75 -8.87
N SER A 143 -18.15 -9.00 -8.50
CA SER A 143 -16.75 -9.38 -8.69
C SER A 143 -16.17 -9.82 -7.36
N ILE A 144 -15.49 -10.96 -7.34
CA ILE A 144 -14.76 -11.44 -6.16
C ILE A 144 -13.34 -11.78 -6.60
N LYS A 145 -12.36 -11.19 -5.93
CA LYS A 145 -10.94 -11.43 -6.20
C LYS A 145 -10.21 -11.67 -4.88
N PRO A 146 -9.34 -12.69 -4.77
CA PRO A 146 -8.51 -12.86 -3.58
C PRO A 146 -7.73 -11.59 -3.26
N ALA A 147 -7.67 -11.23 -1.98
CA ALA A 147 -6.79 -10.14 -1.54
C ALA A 147 -5.34 -10.59 -1.74
N ASN A 148 -4.53 -9.76 -2.38
CA ASN A 148 -3.15 -10.11 -2.71
C ASN A 148 -2.21 -9.84 -1.52
N ILE A 149 -2.63 -10.22 -0.31
CA ILE A 149 -1.87 -9.99 0.93
C ILE A 149 -0.75 -11.02 1.06
N GLY A 150 -1.03 -12.29 0.72
CA GLY A 150 -0.07 -13.38 0.81
C GLY A 150 1.23 -13.18 0.03
N ARG A 151 1.25 -12.31 -1.00
CA ARG A 151 2.48 -11.96 -1.74
C ARG A 151 3.54 -11.31 -0.84
N ILE A 152 3.12 -10.62 0.22
CA ILE A 152 4.00 -9.87 1.12
C ILE A 152 4.82 -10.83 1.99
N PHE A 153 4.32 -12.05 2.21
CA PHE A 153 4.93 -13.12 3.02
C PHE A 153 5.81 -14.07 2.19
N ARG A 154 6.10 -13.74 0.92
CA ARG A 154 6.93 -14.59 0.08
C ARG A 154 8.39 -14.51 0.51
N GLU A 155 8.89 -15.62 1.03
CA GLU A 155 10.29 -15.74 1.48
C GLU A 155 11.27 -15.98 0.34
N LYS A 156 10.81 -16.41 -0.86
CA LYS A 156 11.69 -16.79 -1.98
C LYS A 156 11.16 -16.33 -3.33
N THR A 157 12.09 -15.93 -4.19
CA THR A 157 11.96 -15.83 -5.64
C THR A 157 13.06 -16.67 -6.30
N ASP A 158 13.02 -16.83 -7.62
CA ASP A 158 14.09 -17.50 -8.39
C ASP A 158 15.47 -16.82 -8.22
N LEU A 159 15.51 -15.60 -7.67
CA LEU A 159 16.70 -14.78 -7.42
C LEU A 159 17.19 -14.79 -5.95
N GLY A 160 16.55 -15.51 -5.04
CA GLY A 160 16.93 -15.57 -3.61
C GLY A 160 15.82 -15.17 -2.63
N SER A 161 16.16 -14.93 -1.36
CA SER A 161 15.20 -14.54 -0.32
C SER A 161 14.95 -13.03 -0.28
N LEU A 162 13.68 -12.60 -0.34
CA LEU A 162 13.31 -11.17 -0.31
C LEU A 162 13.41 -10.57 1.09
N LYS A 163 12.94 -11.31 2.10
CA LYS A 163 12.96 -11.00 3.53
C LYS A 163 12.58 -12.26 4.32
N THR A 164 13.02 -12.34 5.57
CA THR A 164 12.75 -13.47 6.47
C THR A 164 11.74 -13.05 7.54
N GLU A 165 10.67 -13.83 7.73
CA GLU A 165 9.75 -13.61 8.84
C GLU A 165 10.48 -13.88 10.16
N LEU A 166 10.50 -12.89 11.06
CA LEU A 166 11.09 -13.05 12.39
C LEU A 166 10.05 -13.42 13.43
N ARG A 167 8.90 -12.73 13.41
CA ARG A 167 7.89 -12.87 14.45
C ARG A 167 6.53 -12.35 13.99
N LYS A 168 5.49 -13.16 14.22
CA LYS A 168 4.09 -12.69 14.27
C LYS A 168 3.82 -12.22 15.70
N GLY A 169 3.54 -10.94 15.86
CA GLY A 169 3.24 -10.37 17.17
C GLY A 169 1.82 -10.72 17.60
N ALA A 170 1.59 -10.80 18.89
CA ALA A 170 0.25 -10.75 19.44
C ALA A 170 -0.41 -9.39 19.07
N PRO A 171 -1.74 -9.35 18.91
CA PRO A 171 -2.43 -8.09 18.60
C PRO A 171 -2.19 -7.04 19.69
N VAL A 172 -1.78 -5.85 19.25
CA VAL A 172 -1.50 -4.68 20.12
C VAL A 172 -2.62 -3.66 19.95
N THR A 173 -3.06 -3.05 21.05
CA THR A 173 -4.04 -1.96 20.99
C THR A 173 -3.40 -0.71 20.40
N TYR A 174 -4.01 -0.18 19.35
CA TYR A 174 -3.65 1.11 18.77
C TYR A 174 -4.21 2.24 19.65
N SER A 175 -3.38 3.19 20.02
CA SER A 175 -3.78 4.27 20.92
C SER A 175 -3.05 5.56 20.61
N ASP A 176 -3.79 6.67 20.63
CA ASP A 176 -3.29 8.03 20.43
C ASP A 176 -2.54 8.22 19.10
N GLY A 177 -2.88 7.43 18.07
CA GLY A 177 -2.18 7.48 16.79
C GLY A 177 -0.82 6.76 16.76
N TYR A 178 -0.49 5.94 17.77
CA TYR A 178 0.78 5.23 17.87
C TYR A 178 0.62 3.72 17.87
N PHE A 179 1.54 3.05 17.18
CA PHE A 179 1.80 1.62 17.33
C PHE A 179 3.02 1.40 18.24
N ASP A 180 2.84 0.61 19.31
CA ASP A 180 3.89 0.32 20.28
C ASP A 180 4.69 -0.93 19.88
N LEU A 181 5.97 -0.74 19.54
CA LEU A 181 6.88 -1.83 19.20
C LEU A 181 7.33 -2.63 20.43
N SER A 182 7.33 -2.02 21.62
CA SER A 182 7.96 -2.61 22.81
C SER A 182 7.25 -3.87 23.28
N ALA A 183 5.93 -3.94 23.11
CA ALA A 183 5.11 -5.07 23.50
C ALA A 183 5.56 -6.38 22.83
N GLU A 184 5.80 -6.34 21.52
CA GLU A 184 6.03 -7.55 20.72
C GLU A 184 7.43 -7.64 20.12
N TYR A 185 8.18 -6.55 20.09
CA TYR A 185 9.44 -6.45 19.33
C TYR A 185 10.56 -5.73 20.07
N GLY A 186 10.37 -5.32 21.33
CA GLY A 186 11.37 -4.56 22.09
C GLY A 186 12.70 -5.30 22.31
N ASP A 187 12.70 -6.63 22.27
CA ASP A 187 13.89 -7.49 22.34
C ASP A 187 14.64 -7.62 21.00
N ILE A 188 13.97 -7.38 19.87
CA ILE A 188 14.54 -7.45 18.53
C ILE A 188 14.96 -6.05 18.04
N LEU A 189 14.10 -5.06 18.25
CA LEU A 189 14.24 -3.68 17.79
C LEU A 189 14.82 -2.80 18.91
N THR A 190 15.95 -3.22 19.47
CA THR A 190 16.56 -2.56 20.64
C THR A 190 17.25 -1.24 20.32
N ASP A 191 17.57 -1.01 19.05
CA ASP A 191 18.40 0.11 18.59
C ASP A 191 17.71 1.02 17.56
N VAL A 192 16.38 0.94 17.46
CA VAL A 192 15.60 1.68 16.45
C VAL A 192 15.12 3.07 16.90
N ASP A 193 15.28 3.40 18.18
CA ASP A 193 14.85 4.69 18.71
C ASP A 193 15.55 5.86 17.99
N GLY A 194 14.76 6.87 17.62
CA GLY A 194 15.23 8.03 16.85
C GLY A 194 15.54 7.77 15.38
N GLN A 195 15.36 6.55 14.86
CA GLN A 195 15.52 6.27 13.43
C GLN A 195 14.30 6.72 12.63
N GLU A 196 14.55 7.12 11.38
CA GLU A 196 13.50 7.35 10.39
C GLU A 196 12.94 6.02 9.86
N ALA A 197 11.62 5.95 9.75
CA ALA A 197 10.89 4.83 9.18
C ALA A 197 9.97 5.33 8.07
N MET A 198 9.89 4.57 6.97
CA MET A 198 8.97 4.84 5.88
C MET A 198 7.68 4.04 6.08
N VAL A 199 6.57 4.74 6.24
CA VAL A 199 5.23 4.16 6.33
C VAL A 199 4.63 4.15 4.92
N THR A 200 4.15 3.00 4.45
CA THR A 200 3.52 2.82 3.13
C THR A 200 2.15 2.15 3.28
N LEU A 201 1.16 2.65 2.57
CA LEU A 201 -0.17 2.06 2.48
C LEU A 201 -0.30 1.14 1.27
N ASP A 202 -0.95 -0.01 1.47
CA ASP A 202 -1.55 -0.82 0.40
C ASP A 202 -3.08 -0.83 0.58
N PRO A 203 -3.81 0.15 0.00
CA PRO A 203 -5.27 0.20 0.10
C PRO A 203 -5.97 -1.02 -0.51
N GLY A 204 -5.35 -1.67 -1.51
CA GLY A 204 -5.91 -2.88 -2.12
C GLY A 204 -5.86 -4.10 -1.20
N SER A 205 -5.00 -4.05 -0.19
CA SER A 205 -4.78 -5.12 0.78
C SER A 205 -5.20 -4.72 2.20
N TRP A 206 -5.57 -3.45 2.43
CA TRP A 206 -5.82 -2.88 3.77
C TRP A 206 -4.66 -3.13 4.75
N LEU A 207 -3.43 -2.90 4.29
CA LEU A 207 -2.21 -3.05 5.07
C LEU A 207 -1.39 -1.77 5.15
N VAL A 208 -0.71 -1.61 6.29
CA VAL A 208 0.34 -0.61 6.47
C VAL A 208 1.68 -1.34 6.57
N SER A 209 2.63 -0.95 5.74
CA SER A 209 4.02 -1.41 5.81
C SER A 209 4.87 -0.31 6.42
N ILE A 210 5.66 -0.65 7.43
CA ILE A 210 6.61 0.26 8.07
C ILE A 210 8.01 -0.30 7.84
N VAL A 211 8.81 0.41 7.05
CA VAL A 211 10.17 0.03 6.70
C VAL A 211 11.15 0.80 7.59
N ILE A 212 11.97 0.06 8.33
CA ILE A 212 13.07 0.60 9.13
C ILE A 212 14.36 0.40 8.34
N PHE A 213 15.12 1.47 8.15
CA PHE A 213 16.34 1.48 7.36
C PHE A 213 17.57 1.09 8.20
N LYS A 214 18.69 0.77 7.55
CA LYS A 214 19.97 0.55 8.22
C LYS A 214 20.52 1.91 8.72
N PRO A 215 21.20 1.97 9.89
CA PRO A 215 21.64 3.24 10.49
C PRO A 215 22.58 4.11 9.64
N ASN A 216 23.23 3.51 8.63
CA ASN A 216 24.17 4.19 7.73
C ASN A 216 23.60 4.43 6.33
N THR A 217 22.27 4.40 6.18
CA THR A 217 21.60 4.82 4.95
C THR A 217 21.68 6.34 4.80
N ASN A 218 21.82 6.81 3.56
CA ASN A 218 21.84 8.23 3.24
C ASN A 218 20.61 8.55 2.39
N LEU A 219 19.48 8.70 3.07
CA LEU A 219 18.18 8.84 2.43
C LEU A 219 18.00 10.25 1.86
N VAL A 220 17.50 10.32 0.62
CA VAL A 220 17.11 11.57 -0.01
C VAL A 220 15.72 11.46 -0.61
N LYS A 221 15.01 12.58 -0.57
CA LYS A 221 13.77 12.81 -1.30
C LYS A 221 14.03 13.74 -2.48
N ILE A 222 13.65 13.31 -3.68
CA ILE A 222 13.77 14.06 -4.92
C ILE A 222 12.38 14.24 -5.51
N ASN A 223 11.98 15.49 -5.79
CA ASN A 223 10.73 15.80 -6.47
C ASN A 223 11.03 16.50 -7.79
N MET A 224 10.37 16.08 -8.85
CA MET A 224 10.56 16.62 -10.19
C MET A 224 9.26 16.61 -10.98
N ASN A 225 9.10 17.60 -11.86
CA ASN A 225 8.09 17.56 -12.90
C ASN A 225 8.71 17.05 -14.20
N VAL A 226 7.98 16.20 -14.90
CA VAL A 226 8.38 15.68 -16.22
C VAL A 226 7.20 15.76 -17.18
N PRO A 227 7.43 15.64 -18.51
CA PRO A 227 6.34 15.53 -19.47
C PRO A 227 5.52 14.26 -19.24
N ASP A 228 4.19 14.35 -19.33
CA ASP A 228 3.32 13.16 -19.31
C ASP A 228 3.30 12.47 -20.69
N CYS A 229 4.40 11.80 -21.02
CA CYS A 229 4.55 11.06 -22.26
C CYS A 229 5.47 9.83 -22.07
N MET A 230 5.50 8.97 -23.09
CA MET A 230 6.33 7.77 -23.09
C MET A 230 7.82 8.13 -23.00
N GLY A 231 8.55 7.46 -22.10
CA GLY A 231 9.98 7.65 -21.92
C GLY A 231 10.38 8.71 -20.89
N SER A 232 9.48 9.59 -20.45
CA SER A 232 9.84 10.67 -19.50
C SER A 232 10.39 10.15 -18.17
N ILE A 233 9.81 9.09 -17.61
CA ILE A 233 10.29 8.48 -16.36
C ILE A 233 11.70 7.90 -16.56
N ASP A 234 11.94 7.23 -17.69
CA ASP A 234 13.26 6.68 -18.03
C ASP A 234 14.30 7.78 -18.16
N SER A 235 14.00 8.83 -18.94
CA SER A 235 14.90 9.99 -19.09
C SER A 235 15.18 10.73 -17.79
N ALA A 236 14.20 10.83 -16.90
CA ALA A 236 14.34 11.54 -15.64
C ALA A 236 15.14 10.76 -14.59
N LEU A 237 15.02 9.43 -14.58
CA LEU A 237 15.65 8.55 -13.59
C LEU A 237 16.98 7.94 -14.06
N SER A 238 17.32 8.03 -15.35
CA SER A 238 18.53 7.45 -15.93
C SER A 238 19.82 7.94 -15.25
N LEU A 239 19.95 9.24 -14.98
CA LEU A 239 21.11 9.78 -14.25
C LEU A 239 21.25 9.12 -12.87
N LEU A 240 20.14 8.91 -12.15
CA LEU A 240 20.18 8.31 -10.82
C LEU A 240 20.74 6.88 -10.90
N ALA A 241 20.30 6.12 -11.91
CA ALA A 241 20.81 4.77 -12.17
C ALA A 241 22.30 4.79 -12.58
N GLU A 242 22.70 5.70 -13.48
CA GLU A 242 24.09 5.85 -13.94
C GLU A 242 25.04 6.20 -12.80
N GLU A 243 24.58 7.01 -11.85
CA GLU A 243 25.34 7.43 -10.67
C GLU A 243 25.27 6.40 -9.51
N GLY A 244 24.62 5.26 -9.73
CA GLY A 244 24.52 4.18 -8.76
C GLY A 244 23.64 4.50 -7.55
N ILE A 245 22.70 5.43 -7.68
CA ILE A 245 21.76 5.79 -6.61
C ILE A 245 20.67 4.74 -6.55
N ASN A 246 20.50 4.11 -5.37
CA ASN A 246 19.52 3.05 -5.18
C ASN A 246 18.13 3.63 -4.89
N LEU A 247 17.18 3.42 -5.80
CA LEU A 247 15.80 3.88 -5.61
C LEU A 247 15.05 2.96 -4.62
N ILE A 248 14.41 3.56 -3.63
CA ILE A 248 13.62 2.86 -2.60
C ILE A 248 12.13 2.89 -2.96
N SER A 249 11.64 4.05 -3.39
CA SER A 249 10.25 4.29 -3.75
C SER A 249 10.18 5.31 -4.87
N VAL A 250 9.26 5.10 -5.81
CA VAL A 250 8.95 6.04 -6.88
C VAL A 250 7.43 6.20 -6.91
N PHE A 251 6.97 7.42 -6.78
CA PHE A 251 5.57 7.80 -6.88
C PHE A 251 5.39 8.77 -8.03
N THR A 252 4.36 8.56 -8.84
CA THR A 252 4.04 9.45 -9.95
C THR A 252 2.59 9.91 -9.89
N LYS A 253 2.36 11.14 -10.33
CA LYS A 253 1.03 11.73 -10.40
C LYS A 253 0.92 12.62 -11.63
N VAL A 254 0.01 12.27 -12.54
CA VAL A 254 -0.35 13.16 -13.65
C VAL A 254 -0.99 14.42 -13.06
N MET A 255 -0.41 15.58 -13.39
CA MET A 255 -0.92 16.89 -12.98
C MET A 255 -1.81 17.49 -14.07
N ILE A 256 -1.35 17.41 -15.32
CA ILE A 256 -2.10 17.82 -16.50
C ILE A 256 -1.94 16.72 -17.54
N SER A 257 -3.05 16.10 -17.93
CA SER A 257 -3.05 14.97 -18.87
C SER A 257 -2.30 15.32 -20.14
N TYR A 258 -1.40 14.43 -20.56
CA TYR A 258 -0.57 14.55 -21.76
C TYR A 258 0.37 15.77 -21.78
N GLN A 259 0.58 16.42 -20.64
CA GLN A 259 1.46 17.59 -20.53
C GLN A 259 2.46 17.45 -19.40
N THR A 260 2.01 17.18 -18.17
CA THR A 260 2.90 17.23 -17.00
C THR A 260 2.53 16.18 -15.97
N MET A 261 3.57 15.50 -15.48
CA MET A 261 3.54 14.51 -14.43
C MET A 261 4.52 14.93 -13.33
N ASP A 262 4.10 14.83 -12.08
CA ASP A 262 4.96 14.92 -10.90
C ASP A 262 5.56 13.53 -10.61
N ILE A 263 6.85 13.49 -10.32
CA ILE A 263 7.58 12.31 -9.86
C ILE A 263 8.23 12.65 -8.52
N GLU A 264 7.91 11.85 -7.52
CA GLU A 264 8.49 11.90 -6.18
C GLU A 264 9.26 10.59 -5.94
N VAL A 265 10.55 10.72 -5.61
CA VAL A 265 11.50 9.61 -5.46
C VAL A 265 12.11 9.64 -4.07
N VAL A 266 12.17 8.47 -3.43
CA VAL A 266 12.98 8.23 -2.24
C VAL A 266 14.14 7.32 -2.66
N ALA A 267 15.37 7.72 -2.33
CA ALA A 267 16.56 6.97 -2.72
C ALA A 267 17.60 6.93 -1.59
N ASP A 268 18.54 5.98 -1.69
CA ASP A 268 19.72 5.87 -0.83
C ASP A 268 21.00 6.19 -1.61
N LEU A 269 21.75 7.18 -1.13
CA LEU A 269 23.02 7.64 -1.68
C LEU A 269 24.24 6.98 -1.03
N LYS A 270 24.06 6.04 -0.09
CA LYS A 270 25.19 5.46 0.66
C LYS A 270 26.30 4.91 -0.25
N ASN A 271 25.92 4.26 -1.34
CA ASN A 271 26.83 3.63 -2.29
C ASN A 271 26.89 4.38 -3.65
N SER A 272 26.35 5.61 -3.74
CA SER A 272 26.37 6.36 -5.00
C SER A 272 27.75 6.94 -5.29
N LYS A 273 28.01 7.21 -6.57
CA LYS A 273 29.25 7.85 -7.04
C LYS A 273 29.35 9.32 -6.64
N ILE A 274 28.21 9.92 -6.33
CA ILE A 274 28.07 11.36 -6.04
C ILE A 274 27.34 11.58 -4.71
N GLY A 275 27.62 12.70 -4.04
CA GLY A 275 26.90 13.14 -2.85
C GLY A 275 25.67 14.00 -3.18
N ILE A 276 24.91 14.39 -2.16
CA ILE A 276 23.67 15.18 -2.33
C ILE A 276 23.92 16.56 -2.98
N GLU A 277 25.02 17.22 -2.64
CA GLU A 277 25.34 18.54 -3.21
C GLU A 277 25.72 18.46 -4.70
N GLU A 278 26.44 17.41 -5.08
CA GLU A 278 26.75 17.17 -6.50
C GLU A 278 25.50 16.74 -7.27
N LEU A 279 24.62 15.94 -6.65
CA LEU A 279 23.33 15.57 -7.24
C LEU A 279 22.45 16.81 -7.49
N LYS A 280 22.43 17.77 -6.56
CA LYS A 280 21.73 19.07 -6.72
C LYS A 280 22.24 19.88 -7.90
N SER A 281 23.51 19.71 -8.29
CA SER A 281 24.09 20.37 -9.47
C SER A 281 23.83 19.59 -10.76
N LYS A 282 24.12 18.28 -10.75
CA LYS A 282 24.08 17.43 -11.95
C LYS A 282 22.67 17.12 -12.44
N LEU A 283 21.72 16.89 -11.53
CA LEU A 283 20.37 16.48 -11.93
C LEU A 283 19.66 17.57 -12.76
N PRO A 284 19.65 18.86 -12.36
CA PRO A 284 19.11 19.92 -13.21
C PRO A 284 19.77 20.00 -14.60
N GLU A 285 21.10 19.86 -14.67
CA GLU A 285 21.83 19.89 -15.94
C GLU A 285 21.44 18.71 -16.86
N HIS A 286 21.24 17.53 -16.27
CA HIS A 286 20.76 16.35 -16.99
C HIS A 286 19.33 16.55 -17.51
N LEU A 287 18.44 17.04 -16.65
CA LEU A 287 17.04 17.29 -16.99
C LEU A 287 16.91 18.36 -18.09
N ALA A 288 17.72 19.41 -18.05
CA ALA A 288 17.72 20.48 -19.06
C ALA A 288 18.14 20.02 -20.47
N LYS A 289 18.84 18.89 -20.58
CA LYS A 289 19.24 18.29 -21.87
C LYS A 289 18.15 17.40 -22.48
N GLN A 290 17.13 17.04 -21.70
CA GLN A 290 16.05 16.19 -22.17
C GLN A 290 15.08 16.96 -23.05
N ASN A 291 14.43 16.27 -23.99
CA ASN A 291 13.44 16.88 -24.86
C ASN A 291 12.09 17.02 -24.14
N GLY A 292 11.70 18.24 -23.79
CA GLY A 292 10.46 18.55 -23.08
C GLY A 292 10.70 19.38 -21.82
N THR A 293 9.65 19.60 -21.03
CA THR A 293 9.75 20.35 -19.77
C THR A 293 10.04 19.40 -18.61
N PHE A 294 11.32 19.23 -18.29
CA PHE A 294 11.80 18.54 -17.10
C PHE A 294 12.29 19.58 -16.09
N GLU A 295 11.77 19.53 -14.87
CA GLU A 295 12.06 20.53 -13.84
C GLU A 295 12.29 19.85 -12.50
N LEU A 296 13.47 20.06 -11.91
CA LEU A 296 13.71 19.66 -10.53
C LEU A 296 12.99 20.63 -9.59
N LYS A 297 12.13 20.10 -8.71
CA LYS A 297 11.42 20.89 -7.70
C LYS A 297 12.18 20.96 -6.38
N SER A 298 12.71 19.83 -5.91
CA SER A 298 13.46 19.80 -4.66
C SER A 298 14.32 18.55 -4.53
N ILE A 299 15.43 18.69 -3.80
CA ILE A 299 16.21 17.57 -3.25
C ILE A 299 16.43 17.86 -1.77
N GLN A 300 16.03 16.92 -0.92
CA GLN A 300 16.09 17.04 0.53
C GLN A 300 16.72 15.77 1.12
N ALA A 301 17.67 15.95 2.03
CA ALA A 301 18.10 14.84 2.89
C ALA A 301 16.98 14.56 3.90
N LEU A 302 16.79 13.30 4.24
CA LEU A 302 15.81 12.83 5.23
C LEU A 302 16.51 12.43 6.53
#